data_AF-A0A6P6J4Z0-F1
#
_entry.id   AF-A0A6P6J4Z0-F1
#
_cell.length_a   1.000
_cell.length_b   1.000
_cell.length_c   1.000
_cell.angle_alpha   90.00
_cell.angle_beta   90.00
_cell.angle_gamma   90.00
#
_symmetry.space_group_name_H-M   'P 1'
#
loop_
_entity.id
_entity.type
_entity.pdbx_description
1 polymer ?
#
loop_
_entity_poly.entity_id
_entity_poly.type
_entity_poly.pdbx_seq_one_letter_code
_entity_poly.pdbx_strand_id
1 'polypeptide(L)'
;MNVRKVEDPGKFNFTPRLFQLSSSSGEFVAQEFFNPSRAADLVCSLPFLQEDLYSAPQPALFLVDNYHEAYLWQGWWPQDTESTGSALIRWNSDRKCAMETVLQYCREKNEKKPQKLIHKIF
;
A
#
# COMPACT_ATOMS: atom_id res chain seq x y z
N MET A 1 12.63 -34.13 19.89
CA MET A 1 12.44 -32.97 19.00
C MET A 1 10.94 -32.72 18.90
N ASN A 2 10.41 -31.67 19.53
CA ASN A 2 9.00 -31.30 19.38
C ASN A 2 8.84 -30.54 18.06
N VAL A 3 8.31 -31.21 17.04
CA VAL A 3 7.89 -30.54 15.81
C VAL A 3 6.63 -29.77 16.15
N ARG A 4 6.75 -28.44 16.28
CA ARG A 4 5.56 -27.58 16.32
C ARG A 4 4.86 -27.75 14.97
N LYS A 5 3.62 -28.25 14.98
CA LYS A 5 2.73 -28.17 13.82
C LYS A 5 2.66 -26.69 13.44
N VAL A 6 3.10 -26.35 12.23
CA VAL A 6 2.77 -25.06 11.63
C VAL A 6 1.25 -25.09 11.50
N GLU A 7 0.56 -24.28 12.30
CA GLU A 7 -0.86 -24.04 12.08
C GLU A 7 -1.00 -23.50 10.66
N ASP A 8 -1.80 -24.20 9.85
CA ASP A 8 -2.17 -23.70 8.53
C ASP A 8 -2.79 -22.31 8.74
N PRO A 9 -2.20 -21.21 8.21
CA PRO A 9 -2.57 -19.83 8.56
C PRO A 9 -4.00 -19.42 8.17
N GLY A 10 -4.82 -20.37 7.76
CA GLY A 10 -6.14 -20.18 7.19
C GLY A 10 -6.06 -20.18 5.67
N LYS A 11 -7.16 -20.61 5.03
CA LYS A 11 -7.30 -20.60 3.57
C LYS A 11 -7.22 -19.16 3.07
N PHE A 12 -6.21 -18.85 2.25
CA PHE A 12 -6.09 -17.56 1.58
C PHE A 12 -7.34 -17.32 0.72
N ASN A 13 -8.20 -16.39 1.14
CA ASN A 13 -9.54 -16.17 0.59
C ASN A 13 -9.85 -14.69 0.36
N PHE A 14 -8.80 -13.88 0.20
CA PHE A 14 -8.90 -12.44 -0.02
C PHE A 14 -8.01 -12.03 -1.20
N THR A 15 -8.38 -10.94 -1.87
CA THR A 15 -7.56 -10.35 -2.94
C THR A 15 -6.88 -9.11 -2.37
N PRO A 16 -5.54 -9.05 -2.31
CA PRO A 16 -4.81 -7.84 -1.92
C PRO A 16 -5.21 -6.64 -2.78
N ARG A 17 -5.09 -5.43 -2.25
CA ARG A 17 -5.41 -4.19 -2.97
C ARG A 17 -4.21 -3.25 -2.91
N LEU A 18 -4.00 -2.51 -3.99
CA LEU A 18 -2.91 -1.55 -4.11
C LEU A 18 -3.50 -0.18 -4.44
N PHE A 19 -3.09 0.85 -3.72
CA PHE A 19 -3.51 2.22 -3.96
C PHE A 19 -2.31 3.13 -4.06
N GLN A 20 -2.21 3.93 -5.11
CA GLN A 20 -1.26 5.04 -5.17
C GLN A 20 -1.83 6.24 -4.44
N LEU A 21 -1.00 6.87 -3.60
CA LEU A 21 -1.37 8.02 -2.77
C LEU A 21 -0.63 9.25 -3.29
N SER A 22 -1.35 10.31 -3.69
CA SER A 22 -0.73 11.51 -4.25
C SER A 22 -1.64 12.73 -4.16
N SER A 23 -1.05 13.93 -4.01
CA SER A 23 -1.73 15.22 -4.21
C SER A 23 -1.48 15.86 -5.58
N SER A 24 -0.87 15.13 -6.53
CA SER A 24 -0.46 15.69 -7.83
C SER A 24 -1.61 16.26 -8.67
N SER A 25 -2.84 15.81 -8.46
CA SER A 25 -4.07 16.33 -9.08
C SER A 25 -4.66 17.57 -8.38
N GLY A 26 -4.00 18.09 -7.33
CA GLY A 26 -4.45 19.25 -6.54
C GLY A 26 -5.11 18.89 -5.21
N GLU A 27 -5.69 17.68 -5.11
CA GLU A 27 -6.20 17.09 -3.87
C GLU A 27 -5.47 15.78 -3.58
N PHE A 28 -5.30 15.46 -2.30
CA PHE A 28 -4.72 14.19 -1.90
C PHE A 28 -5.72 13.05 -2.11
N VAL A 29 -5.38 12.12 -3.00
CA VAL A 29 -6.26 11.01 -3.40
C VAL A 29 -5.57 9.66 -3.25
N ALA A 30 -6.37 8.62 -3.03
CA ALA A 30 -5.95 7.22 -3.08
C ALA A 30 -6.53 6.56 -4.33
N GLN A 31 -5.70 6.36 -5.35
CA GLN A 31 -6.11 5.74 -6.62
C GLN A 31 -5.82 4.24 -6.61
N GLU A 32 -6.85 3.41 -6.72
CA GLU A 32 -6.70 1.95 -6.74
C GLU A 32 -6.15 1.44 -8.06
N PHE A 33 -5.16 0.54 -7.98
CA PHE A 33 -4.67 -0.27 -9.07
C PHE A 33 -5.53 -1.53 -9.17
N PHE A 34 -6.27 -1.66 -10.27
CA PHE A 34 -7.12 -2.82 -10.51
C PHE A 34 -6.35 -3.91 -11.25
N ASN A 35 -6.45 -5.14 -10.76
CA ASN A 35 -6.02 -6.32 -11.51
C ASN A 35 -6.81 -6.41 -12.84
N PRO A 36 -6.15 -6.36 -14.02
CA PRO A 36 -6.82 -6.48 -15.31
C PRO A 36 -7.61 -7.79 -15.48
N SER A 37 -7.20 -8.85 -14.78
CA SER A 37 -7.84 -10.17 -14.80
C SER A 37 -8.84 -10.37 -13.64
N ARG A 38 -9.28 -9.30 -12.98
CA ARG A 38 -10.21 -9.39 -11.85
C ARG A 38 -11.57 -9.94 -12.31
N ALA A 39 -12.02 -11.00 -11.63
CA ALA A 39 -13.41 -11.45 -11.68
C ALA A 39 -14.05 -11.26 -10.30
N ALA A 40 -15.33 -10.89 -10.25
CA ALA A 40 -16.01 -10.49 -9.01
C ALA A 40 -16.02 -11.61 -7.94
N ASP A 41 -16.14 -12.86 -8.38
CA ASP A 41 -16.31 -14.02 -7.49
C ASP A 41 -15.04 -14.86 -7.32
N LEU A 42 -13.90 -14.38 -7.84
CA LEU A 42 -12.62 -15.09 -7.76
C LEU A 42 -11.60 -14.34 -6.90
N VAL A 43 -10.91 -15.10 -6.07
CA VAL A 43 -9.75 -14.63 -5.31
C VAL A 43 -8.54 -14.58 -6.24
N CYS A 44 -7.86 -13.44 -6.27
CA CYS A 44 -6.57 -13.30 -6.94
C CYS A 44 -5.50 -13.01 -5.88
N SER A 45 -4.61 -13.98 -5.64
CA SER A 45 -3.56 -13.84 -4.64
C SER A 45 -2.43 -12.91 -5.04
N LEU A 46 -2.26 -12.66 -6.35
CA LEU A 46 -1.22 -11.81 -6.91
C LEU A 46 -1.84 -10.79 -7.88
N PRO A 47 -2.60 -9.80 -7.38
CA PRO A 47 -3.36 -8.88 -8.23
C PRO A 47 -2.52 -7.73 -8.82
N PHE A 48 -1.26 -7.59 -8.40
CA PHE A 48 -0.29 -6.60 -8.87
C PHE A 48 1.13 -7.17 -8.77
N LEU A 49 2.05 -6.59 -9.54
CA LEU A 49 3.47 -6.95 -9.60
C LEU A 49 4.32 -5.93 -8.84
N GLN A 50 5.55 -6.32 -8.51
CA GLN A 50 6.54 -5.37 -8.00
C GLN A 50 6.77 -4.24 -9.01
N GLU A 51 6.75 -4.54 -10.31
CA GLU A 51 6.93 -3.56 -11.38
C GLU A 51 5.90 -2.41 -11.33
N ASP A 52 4.69 -2.65 -10.81
CA ASP A 52 3.67 -1.59 -10.66
C ASP A 52 4.12 -0.51 -9.65
N LEU A 53 4.87 -0.88 -8.61
CA LEU A 53 5.43 0.07 -7.62
C LEU A 53 6.62 0.84 -8.20
N TYR A 54 7.48 0.15 -8.97
CA TYR A 54 8.75 0.69 -9.46
C TYR A 54 8.59 1.51 -10.75
N SER A 55 7.56 1.25 -11.56
CA SER A 55 7.29 2.00 -12.79
C SER A 55 6.58 3.35 -12.56
N ALA A 56 6.03 3.57 -11.37
CA ALA A 56 5.39 4.84 -11.02
C ALA A 56 6.41 6.00 -10.96
N PRO A 57 6.01 7.25 -11.27
CA PRO A 57 6.87 8.42 -11.10
C PRO A 57 7.38 8.54 -9.65
N GLN A 58 8.70 8.62 -9.50
CA GLN A 58 9.34 8.55 -8.18
C GLN A 58 9.72 9.93 -7.62
N PRO A 59 9.64 10.12 -6.29
CA PRO A 59 9.21 9.13 -5.31
C PRO A 59 7.68 8.94 -5.31
N ALA A 60 7.22 7.70 -5.12
CA ALA A 60 5.80 7.37 -5.03
C ALA A 60 5.41 6.83 -3.64
N LEU A 61 4.13 6.97 -3.28
CA LEU A 61 3.55 6.41 -2.06
C LEU A 61 2.46 5.43 -2.44
N PHE A 62 2.49 4.25 -1.83
CA PHE A 62 1.46 3.24 -2.05
C PHE A 62 0.96 2.64 -0.73
N LEU A 63 -0.36 2.51 -0.60
CA LEU A 63 -0.99 1.64 0.38
C LEU A 63 -1.14 0.25 -0.23
N VAL A 64 -0.48 -0.73 0.40
CA VAL A 64 -0.65 -2.16 0.09
C VAL A 64 -1.54 -2.77 1.15
N ASP A 65 -2.79 -3.06 0.80
CA ASP A 65 -3.71 -3.80 1.67
C ASP A 65 -3.58 -5.31 1.39
N ASN A 66 -2.91 -6.05 2.28
CA ASN A 66 -2.79 -7.50 2.22
C ASN A 66 -3.86 -8.22 3.06
N TYR A 67 -5.06 -7.64 3.10
CA TYR A 67 -6.16 -8.01 3.97
C TYR A 67 -5.81 -7.93 5.45
N HIS A 68 -5.04 -8.85 6.03
CA HIS A 68 -4.72 -8.91 7.47
C HIS A 68 -3.73 -7.84 7.95
N GLU A 69 -2.96 -7.27 7.03
CA GLU A 69 -1.95 -6.26 7.30
C GLU A 69 -2.00 -5.23 6.18
N ALA A 70 -1.75 -3.98 6.51
CA ALA A 70 -1.60 -2.90 5.56
C ALA A 70 -0.18 -2.31 5.67
N TYR A 71 0.41 -2.01 4.53
CA TYR A 71 1.75 -1.42 4.44
C TYR A 71 1.69 -0.09 3.70
N LEU A 72 2.47 0.89 4.16
CA LEU A 72 2.78 2.09 3.40
C LEU A 72 4.14 1.89 2.74
N TRP A 73 4.15 1.64 1.44
CA TRP A 73 5.37 1.59 0.65
C TRP A 73 5.76 2.99 0.21
N GLN A 74 7.07 3.28 0.27
CA GLN A 74 7.66 4.55 -0.10
C GLN A 74 8.75 4.31 -1.13
N GLY A 75 8.59 4.96 -2.28
CA GLY A 75 9.54 4.89 -3.36
C GLY A 75 10.82 5.70 -3.12
N TRP A 76 11.81 5.47 -3.97
CA TRP A 76 13.11 6.11 -3.85
C TRP A 76 13.08 7.55 -4.37
N TRP A 77 13.99 8.38 -3.87
CA TRP A 77 14.22 9.69 -4.45
C TRP A 77 15.13 9.57 -5.69
N PRO A 78 14.76 10.09 -6.87
CA PRO A 78 15.65 10.07 -8.03
C PRO A 78 16.90 10.92 -7.77
N GLN A 79 18.09 10.35 -8.02
CA GLN A 79 19.36 11.01 -7.72
C GLN A 79 19.70 12.15 -8.71
N ASP A 80 19.19 12.06 -9.94
CA ASP A 80 19.61 12.92 -11.06
C ASP A 80 18.65 14.09 -11.35
N THR A 81 17.59 14.26 -10.57
CA THR A 81 16.65 15.38 -10.74
C THR A 81 16.99 16.53 -9.81
N GLU A 82 17.20 17.72 -10.36
CA GLU A 82 17.20 18.97 -9.59
C GLU A 82 15.85 19.14 -8.90
N SER A 83 15.75 18.69 -7.65
CA SER A 83 14.55 18.89 -6.85
C SER A 83 14.48 20.34 -6.40
N THR A 84 13.50 21.07 -6.92
CA THR A 84 13.12 22.35 -6.32
C THR A 84 12.67 22.15 -4.87
N GLY A 85 12.86 23.16 -4.01
CA GLY A 85 12.45 23.06 -2.60
C GLY A 85 10.95 22.83 -2.40
N SER A 86 10.12 23.29 -3.34
CA SER A 86 8.67 23.07 -3.33
C SER A 86 8.29 21.61 -3.58
N ALA A 87 9.07 20.87 -4.38
CA ALA A 87 8.86 19.43 -4.59
C ALA A 87 9.07 18.64 -3.28
N LEU A 88 10.12 18.97 -2.51
CA LEU A 88 10.38 18.36 -1.21
C LEU A 88 9.29 18.69 -0.18
N ILE A 89 8.81 19.94 -0.15
CA ILE A 89 7.70 20.35 0.73
C ILE A 89 6.44 19.56 0.40
N ARG A 90 6.07 19.48 -0.89
CA ARG A 90 4.90 18.69 -1.34
C ARG A 90 5.05 17.22 -0.94
N TRP A 91 6.22 16.64 -1.16
CA TRP A 91 6.50 15.26 -0.78
C TRP A 91 6.33 15.00 0.72
N ASN A 92 6.85 15.87 1.58
CA ASN A 92 6.69 15.73 3.03
C ASN A 92 5.21 15.83 3.45
N SER A 93 4.46 16.74 2.83
CA SER A 93 3.01 16.85 3.05
C SER A 93 2.27 15.58 2.61
N ASP A 94 2.56 15.05 1.42
CA ASP A 94 1.97 13.81 0.91
C ASP A 94 2.31 12.62 1.81
N ARG A 95 3.55 12.51 2.29
CA ARG A 95 3.96 11.47 3.24
C ARG A 95 3.15 11.53 4.53
N LYS A 96 2.96 12.72 5.09
CA LYS A 96 2.16 12.89 6.31
C LYS A 96 0.70 12.49 6.07
N CYS A 97 0.11 12.96 4.98
CA CYS A 97 -1.27 12.64 4.63
C CYS A 97 -1.44 11.13 4.39
N ALA A 98 -0.51 10.50 3.67
CA ALA A 98 -0.49 9.06 3.45
C ALA A 98 -0.45 8.27 4.76
N MET A 99 0.41 8.65 5.71
CA MET A 99 0.46 7.99 7.02
C MET A 99 -0.88 8.10 7.76
N GLU A 100 -1.50 9.28 7.77
CA GLU A 100 -2.81 9.50 8.39
C GLU A 100 -3.91 8.66 7.69
N THR A 101 -3.90 8.61 6.36
CA THR A 101 -4.81 7.79 5.56
C THR A 101 -4.67 6.30 5.87
N VAL A 102 -3.45 5.76 5.94
CA VAL A 102 -3.24 4.34 6.27
C VAL A 102 -3.71 4.01 7.68
N LEU A 103 -3.46 4.90 8.66
CA LEU A 103 -3.95 4.70 10.03
C LEU A 103 -5.49 4.71 10.09
N GLN A 104 -6.12 5.66 9.41
CA GLN A 104 -7.58 5.75 9.38
C GLN A 104 -8.21 4.57 8.64
N TYR A 105 -7.63 4.18 7.50
CA TYR A 105 -8.02 3.00 6.74
C TYR A 105 -8.00 1.73 7.61
N CYS A 106 -6.90 1.52 8.33
CA CYS A 106 -6.77 0.39 9.25
C CYS A 106 -7.79 0.44 10.39
N ARG A 107 -8.08 1.62 10.96
CA ARG A 107 -9.09 1.77 12.02
C ARG A 107 -10.49 1.39 11.54
N GLU A 108 -10.94 1.97 10.43
CA GLU A 108 -12.27 1.70 9.87
C GLU A 108 -12.41 0.25 9.39
N LYS A 109 -11.33 -0.33 8.86
CA LYS A 109 -11.29 -1.74 8.51
C LYS A 109 -11.32 -2.64 9.75
N ASN A 110 -10.66 -2.23 10.83
CA ASN A 110 -10.62 -2.93 12.11
C ASN A 110 -11.96 -2.94 12.85
N GLU A 111 -12.70 -1.83 12.80
CA GLU A 111 -14.07 -1.76 13.29
C GLU A 111 -14.99 -2.77 12.58
N LYS A 112 -14.64 -3.14 11.34
CA LYS A 112 -15.33 -4.19 10.59
C LYS A 112 -14.78 -5.59 10.87
N LYS A 113 -13.46 -5.76 11.16
CA LYS A 113 -12.79 -7.00 11.67
C LYS A 113 -11.41 -6.69 12.27
N PRO A 114 -11.03 -7.18 13.47
CA PRO A 114 -9.75 -6.82 14.10
C PRO A 114 -8.51 -7.36 13.36
N GLN A 115 -7.60 -6.47 12.94
CA GLN A 115 -6.34 -6.78 12.24
C GLN A 115 -5.14 -6.04 12.87
N LYS A 116 -3.94 -6.64 12.74
CA LYS A 116 -2.69 -6.11 13.33
C LYS A 116 -2.00 -5.17 12.35
N LEU A 117 -1.65 -3.97 12.81
CA LEU A 117 -0.81 -3.03 12.06
C LEU A 117 0.67 -3.43 12.24
N ILE A 118 1.40 -3.67 11.16
CA ILE A 118 2.86 -3.87 11.20
C ILE A 118 3.53 -2.84 10.29
N HIS A 119 4.30 -1.92 10.88
CA HIS A 119 5.23 -1.09 10.12
C HIS A 119 6.45 -1.94 9.71
N LYS A 120 6.53 -2.34 8.45
CA LYS A 120 7.76 -2.82 7.83
C LYS A 120 8.28 -1.78 6.86
N ILE A 121 9.47 -1.28 7.14
CA ILE A 121 10.29 -0.50 6.23
C ILE A 121 11.02 -1.54 5.38
N PHE A 122 10.75 -1.59 4.08
CA PHE A 122 11.61 -2.25 3.09
C PHE A 122 12.43 -1.19 2.38
#